data_AF-A0A2E4AA24-F1
#
_entry.id   AF-A0A2E4AA24-F1
#
_cell.length_a   1.000
_cell.length_b   1.000
_cell.length_c   1.000
_cell.angle_alpha   90.00
_cell.angle_beta   90.00
_cell.angle_gamma   90.00
#
_symmetry.space_group_name_H-M   'P 1'
#
loop_
_entity.id
_entity.type
_entity.pdbx_description
1 polymer ?
#
loop_
_entity_poly.entity_id
_entity_poly.type
_entity_poly.pdbx_seq_one_letter_code
_entity_poly.pdbx_strand_id
1 'polypeptide(L)'
;MKNEKYRAIERFALRAFLIVIGFQIFTLLILIFGSDNVANIHGELIGIKDSYRDQFKYDWKLQMFFFAGFFKVSGILLFGIPWAVLRFSKIFRDNELES
;
A
#
# COMPACT_ATOMS: atom_id res chain seq x y z
N MET A 1 -1.75 -31.80 11.12
CA MET A 1 -2.04 -31.21 9.78
C MET A 1 -2.97 -30.00 9.81
N LYS A 2 -4.21 -30.06 10.36
CA LYS A 2 -5.14 -28.90 10.43
C LYS A 2 -4.50 -27.63 11.01
N ASN A 3 -3.90 -27.75 12.19
CA ASN A 3 -3.29 -26.62 12.91
C ASN A 3 -2.09 -25.99 12.17
N GLU A 4 -1.43 -26.75 11.29
CA GLU A 4 -0.27 -26.25 10.54
C GLU A 4 -0.68 -25.40 9.33
N LYS A 5 -1.77 -25.75 8.65
CA LYS A 5 -2.31 -24.97 7.54
C LYS A 5 -2.81 -23.59 8.01
N TYR A 6 -3.59 -23.53 9.09
CA TYR A 6 -4.03 -22.25 9.67
C TYR A 6 -2.86 -21.39 10.16
N ARG A 7 -1.89 -22.02 10.85
CA ARG A 7 -0.67 -21.34 11.30
C ARG A 7 0.23 -20.86 10.15
N ALA A 8 0.15 -21.48 8.97
CA ALA A 8 0.84 -21.01 7.78
C ALA A 8 0.12 -19.79 7.17
N ILE A 9 -1.21 -19.81 7.11
CA ILE A 9 -2.04 -18.69 6.65
C ILE A 9 -1.87 -17.46 7.55
N GLU A 10 -1.90 -17.64 8.87
CA GLU A 10 -1.68 -16.55 9.84
C GLU A 10 -0.27 -15.95 9.70
N ARG A 11 0.76 -16.78 9.50
CA ARG A 11 2.13 -16.29 9.28
C ARG A 11 2.27 -15.53 7.97
N PHE A 12 1.62 -16.00 6.90
CA PHE A 12 1.57 -15.29 5.63
C PHE A 12 0.86 -13.94 5.79
N ALA A 13 -0.30 -13.92 6.44
CA ALA A 13 -1.07 -12.73 6.72
C ALA A 13 -0.26 -11.68 7.49
N LEU A 14 0.40 -12.10 8.57
CA LEU A 14 1.25 -11.23 9.38
C LEU A 14 2.40 -10.65 8.54
N ARG A 15 3.07 -11.48 7.73
CA ARG A 15 4.15 -11.02 6.85
C ARG A 15 3.64 -10.01 5.82
N ALA A 16 2.52 -10.30 5.16
CA ALA A 16 1.90 -9.40 4.19
C ALA A 16 1.52 -8.08 4.84
N PHE A 17 0.94 -8.12 6.04
CA PHE A 17 0.57 -6.95 6.82
C PHE A 17 1.79 -6.09 7.19
N LEU A 18 2.88 -6.70 7.66
CA LEU A 18 4.13 -5.99 7.98
C LEU A 18 4.77 -5.36 6.74
N ILE A 19 4.77 -6.07 5.60
CA ILE A 19 5.26 -5.53 4.32
C ILE A 19 4.42 -4.31 3.91
N VAL A 20 3.10 -4.39 4.01
CA VAL A 20 2.22 -3.27 3.72
C VAL A 20 2.51 -2.09 4.63
N ILE A 21 2.63 -2.29 5.95
CA ILE A 21 2.99 -1.21 6.87
C ILE A 21 4.31 -0.55 6.47
N GLY A 22 5.35 -1.35 6.19
CA GLY A 22 6.64 -0.83 5.75
C GLY A 22 6.54 -0.01 4.47
N PHE A 23 5.82 -0.51 3.46
CA PHE A 23 5.58 0.20 2.21
C PHE A 23 4.81 1.50 2.40
N GLN A 24 3.81 1.50 3.29
CA GLN A 24 3.01 2.69 3.61
C GLN A 24 3.88 3.75 4.29
N ILE A 25 4.69 3.38 5.27
CA ILE A 25 5.63 4.31 5.93
C ILE A 25 6.61 4.88 4.91
N PHE A 26 7.20 4.03 4.07
CA PHE A 26 8.12 4.48 3.02
C PHE A 26 7.48 5.48 2.06
N THR A 27 6.27 5.19 1.58
CA THR A 27 5.53 6.07 0.68
C THR A 27 5.15 7.39 1.36
N LEU A 28 4.76 7.34 2.64
CA LEU A 28 4.46 8.54 3.43
C LEU A 28 5.70 9.44 3.57
N LEU A 29 6.87 8.87 3.84
CA LEU A 29 8.12 9.62 3.90
C LEU A 29 8.47 10.28 2.56
N ILE A 30 8.23 9.60 1.44
CA ILE A 30 8.39 10.19 0.10
C ILE A 30 7.43 11.36 -0.09
N LEU A 31 6.16 11.24 0.31
CA LEU A 31 5.20 12.32 0.18
C LEU A 31 5.56 13.56 1.02
N ILE A 32 6.13 13.35 2.21
CA ILE A 32 6.51 14.46 3.11
C ILE A 32 7.83 15.11 2.68
N PHE A 33 8.86 14.31 2.39
CA PHE A 33 10.23 14.80 2.20
C PHE A 33 10.74 14.71 0.76
N GLY A 34 10.19 13.79 -0.03
CA GLY A 34 10.63 13.48 -1.39
C GLY A 34 9.78 14.09 -2.49
N SER A 35 8.78 14.92 -2.17
CA SER A 35 7.79 15.40 -3.14
C SER A 35 8.43 16.13 -4.33
N ASP A 36 9.48 16.93 -4.11
CA ASP A 36 10.16 17.67 -5.19
C ASP A 36 10.90 16.72 -6.14
N ASN A 37 11.55 15.67 -5.60
CA ASN A 37 12.21 14.65 -6.42
C ASN A 37 11.18 13.84 -7.24
N VAL A 38 10.04 13.51 -6.65
CA VAL A 38 8.96 12.81 -7.36
C VAL A 38 8.35 13.68 -8.45
N ALA A 39 8.17 14.98 -8.19
CA ALA A 39 7.74 15.94 -9.20
C ALA A 39 8.73 15.96 -10.37
N ASN A 40 10.03 16.06 -10.10
CA ASN A 40 11.05 16.03 -11.15
C ASN A 40 11.02 14.76 -12.00
N ILE A 41 10.88 13.57 -11.37
CA ILE A 41 10.74 12.30 -12.08
C ILE A 41 9.48 12.28 -12.95
N HIS A 42 8.34 12.73 -12.43
CA HIS A 42 7.12 12.81 -13.22
C HIS A 42 7.24 13.82 -14.36
N GLY A 43 7.91 14.94 -14.15
CA GLY A 43 8.21 15.94 -15.18
C GLY A 43 9.03 15.35 -16.33
N GLU A 44 10.03 14.53 -16.03
CA GLU A 44 10.81 13.80 -17.02
C GLU A 44 9.96 12.80 -17.81
N LEU A 45 9.12 12.02 -17.12
CA LEU A 45 8.23 11.04 -17.74
C LEU A 45 7.21 11.66 -18.70
N ILE A 46 6.74 12.89 -18.41
CA ILE A 46 5.78 13.60 -19.26
C ILE A 46 6.45 14.52 -20.31
N GLY A 47 7.79 14.48 -20.41
CA GLY A 47 8.55 15.18 -21.45
C GLY A 47 8.79 16.67 -21.19
N ILE A 48 8.79 17.12 -19.94
CA ILE A 48 9.18 18.49 -19.59
C ILE A 48 10.65 18.69 -19.91
N LYS A 49 10.97 19.71 -20.72
CA LYS A 49 12.35 20.09 -21.03
C LYS A 49 13.09 20.46 -19.75
N ASP A 50 14.36 20.06 -19.66
CA ASP A 50 15.21 20.29 -18.49
C ASP A 50 15.22 21.76 -18.02
N SER A 51 15.11 22.72 -18.95
CA SER A 51 15.03 24.16 -18.65
C SER A 51 13.83 24.57 -17.78
N TYR A 52 12.79 23.75 -17.72
CA TYR A 52 11.57 23.99 -16.92
C TYR A 52 11.42 23.01 -15.75
N ARG A 53 12.37 22.09 -15.53
CA ARG A 53 12.28 21.09 -14.45
C ARG A 53 12.21 21.74 -13.07
N ASP A 54 13.07 22.72 -12.80
CA ASP A 54 13.11 23.39 -11.48
C ASP A 54 11.82 24.15 -11.14
N GLN A 55 11.01 24.44 -12.16
CA GLN A 55 9.70 25.10 -12.03
C GLN A 55 8.56 24.09 -11.89
N PHE A 56 8.80 22.81 -12.20
CA PHE A 56 7.81 21.75 -12.10
C PHE A 56 7.77 21.18 -10.67
N LYS A 57 6.96 21.83 -9.83
CA LYS A 57 6.69 21.40 -8.46
C LYS A 57 5.22 21.07 -8.29
N TYR A 58 4.92 20.13 -7.41
CA TYR A 58 3.53 19.93 -7.00
C TYR A 58 3.08 21.11 -6.16
N ASP A 59 1.93 21.67 -6.51
CA ASP A 59 1.27 22.61 -5.62
C ASP A 59 0.72 21.88 -4.38
N TRP A 60 0.41 22.67 -3.35
CA TRP A 60 -0.06 22.12 -2.08
C TRP A 60 -1.38 21.33 -2.21
N LYS A 61 -2.25 21.70 -3.17
CA LYS A 61 -3.54 21.02 -3.37
C LYS A 61 -3.31 19.64 -3.95
N LEU A 62 -2.41 19.52 -4.92
CA LEU A 62 -2.04 18.25 -5.54
C LEU A 62 -1.33 17.34 -4.53
N GLN A 63 -0.42 17.89 -3.70
CA GLN A 63 0.17 17.14 -2.59
C GLN A 63 -0.90 16.61 -1.63
N MET A 64 -1.86 17.44 -1.21
CA MET A 64 -2.96 17.00 -0.35
C MET A 64 -3.86 15.95 -1.01
N PHE A 65 -4.05 16.03 -2.33
CA PHE A 65 -4.75 14.99 -3.07
C PHE A 65 -4.02 13.65 -3.01
N PHE A 66 -2.69 13.66 -3.17
CA PHE A 66 -1.87 12.46 -2.98
C PHE A 66 -1.92 11.92 -1.56
N PHE A 67 -1.91 12.78 -0.53
CA PHE A 67 -2.11 12.36 0.86
C PHE A 67 -3.47 11.70 1.07
N ALA A 68 -4.55 12.31 0.57
CA ALA A 68 -5.90 11.75 0.70
C ALA A 68 -6.03 10.41 -0.05
N GLY A 69 -5.43 10.30 -1.24
CA GLY A 69 -5.35 9.06 -2.01
C GLY A 69 -4.57 7.98 -1.25
N PHE A 70 -3.42 8.33 -0.69
CA PHE A 70 -2.61 7.46 0.15
C PHE A 70 -3.44 6.88 1.30
N PHE A 71 -4.07 7.72 2.14
CA PHE A 71 -4.87 7.24 3.27
C PHE A 71 -6.05 6.35 2.87
N LYS A 72 -6.70 6.62 1.72
CA LYS A 72 -7.75 5.74 1.19
C LYS A 72 -7.20 4.35 0.86
N VAL A 73 -6.08 4.29 0.14
CA VAL A 73 -5.42 3.03 -0.21
C VAL A 73 -4.89 2.32 1.04
N SER A 74 -4.28 3.04 1.98
CA SER A 74 -3.84 2.49 3.26
C SER A 74 -4.99 1.82 4.01
N GLY A 75 -6.14 2.49 4.10
CA GLY A 75 -7.32 1.93 4.74
C GLY A 75 -7.76 0.62 4.09
N ILE A 76 -7.90 0.60 2.76
CA ILE A 76 -8.28 -0.62 2.03
C ILE A 76 -7.29 -1.75 2.29
N LEU A 77 -5.99 -1.49 2.29
CA LEU A 77 -4.97 -2.53 2.49
C LEU A 77 -4.91 -3.02 3.95
N LEU A 78 -4.94 -2.10 4.92
CA LEU A 78 -4.84 -2.43 6.34
C LEU A 78 -6.07 -3.17 6.85
N PHE A 79 -7.26 -2.90 6.32
CA PHE A 79 -8.48 -3.63 6.70
C PHE A 79 -8.76 -4.82 5.76
N GLY A 80 -8.41 -4.70 4.48
CA GLY A 80 -8.66 -5.73 3.46
C GLY A 80 -7.80 -6.98 3.65
N ILE A 81 -6.53 -6.85 4.02
CA ILE A 81 -5.65 -8.00 4.25
C ILE A 81 -6.13 -8.85 5.43
N PRO A 82 -6.35 -8.30 6.65
CA PRO A 82 -6.93 -9.07 7.75
C PRO A 82 -8.31 -9.64 7.41
N TRP A 83 -9.18 -8.87 6.74
CA TRP A 83 -10.49 -9.35 6.34
C TRP A 83 -10.41 -10.56 5.39
N ALA A 84 -9.57 -10.49 4.36
CA ALA A 84 -9.38 -11.59 3.42
C ALA A 84 -8.88 -12.84 4.13
N VAL A 85 -7.90 -12.69 5.02
CA VAL A 85 -7.32 -13.78 5.80
C VAL A 85 -8.38 -14.44 6.67
N LEU A 86 -9.20 -13.67 7.39
CA LEU A 86 -10.29 -14.19 8.22
C LEU A 86 -11.36 -14.90 7.36
N ARG A 87 -11.74 -14.31 6.22
CA ARG A 87 -12.74 -14.86 5.31
C ARG A 87 -12.31 -16.21 4.74
N PHE A 88 -11.08 -16.30 4.24
CA PHE A 88 -10.55 -17.55 3.69
C PHE A 88 -10.33 -18.59 4.78
N SER A 89 -9.83 -18.19 5.96
CA SER A 89 -9.69 -19.10 7.11
C SER A 89 -11.03 -19.71 7.52
N LYS A 90 -12.12 -18.94 7.49
CA LYS A 90 -13.47 -19.45 7.74
C LYS A 90 -13.93 -20.44 6.66
N ILE A 91 -13.77 -20.10 5.38
CA ILE A 91 -14.18 -20.96 4.25
C ILE A 91 -13.44 -22.31 4.29
N PHE A 92 -12.13 -22.31 4.56
CA PHE A 92 -11.35 -23.54 4.68
C PHE A 92 -11.81 -24.41 5.85
N ARG A 93 -12.26 -23.79 6.94
CA ARG A 93 -12.81 -24.52 8.10
C ARG A 93 -14.16 -25.15 7.80
N ASP A 94 -15.04 -24.42 7.12
CA ASP A 94 -16.41 -24.85 6.86
C ASP A 94 -16.44 -25.98 5.80
N ASN A 95 -15.63 -25.91 4.74
CA ASN A 95 -15.51 -26.98 3.73
C ASN A 95 -14.93 -28.30 4.27
N GLU A 96 -14.12 -28.27 5.34
CA GLU A 96 -13.58 -29.48 5.99
C GLU A 96 -14.57 -30.12 6.99
N LEU A 97 -15.70 -29.46 7.30
CA LEU A 97 -16.77 -30.05 8.13
C LEU A 97 -17.84 -30.76 7.29
N GLU A 98 -17.88 -30.47 5.99
CA GLU A 98 -18.80 -31.08 5.02
C GLU A 98 -18.20 -32.30 4.29
N SER A 99 -16.90 -32.60 4.47
CA SER A 99 -16.21 -33.79 3.93
C SER A 99 -15.98 -34.87 4.97
#